data_AF-A0A2H1E7C6-F1
#
_entry.id   AF-A0A2H1E7C6-F1
#
_cell.length_a   1.000
_cell.length_b   1.000
_cell.length_c   1.000
_cell.angle_alpha   90.00
_cell.angle_beta   90.00
_cell.angle_gamma   90.00
#
_symmetry.space_group_name_H-M   'P 1'
#
loop_
_entity.id
_entity.type
_entity.pdbx_description
1 polymer ?
#
loop_
_entity_poly.entity_id
_entity_poly.type
_entity_poly.pdbx_seq_one_letter_code
_entity_poly.pdbx_strand_id
1 'polypeptide(L)'
;MYKLFRTTSKPCTENKGKILYKLFRATSKPCTENEEEILYKLFGATSKPCTENKGEILYKLFRATSKTCTENKGKILYKLFGATSKPCTENKGEILYKLFRATSKSCTENEEEILYKLFRATSKSCTENKGEILYKLFRATSKSCTENKGKILYKLFRATSKTCTENKGKILYKLFRAASKSCTY
;
A
#
# COMPACT_ATOMS: atom_id res chain seq x y z
N MET A 1 -2.47 -19.07 -13.83
CA MET A 1 -3.75 -19.73 -13.43
C MET A 1 -4.80 -18.67 -13.08
N TYR A 2 -6.06 -18.83 -13.51
CA TYR A 2 -7.14 -17.87 -13.26
C TYR A 2 -8.13 -18.44 -12.23
N LYS A 3 -8.41 -17.72 -11.14
CA LYS A 3 -9.43 -18.11 -10.16
C LYS A 3 -10.44 -16.99 -9.93
N LEU A 4 -11.71 -17.26 -10.24
CA LEU A 4 -12.85 -16.41 -9.90
C LEU A 4 -13.53 -16.99 -8.66
N PHE A 5 -13.69 -16.18 -7.63
CA PHE A 5 -14.40 -16.58 -6.41
C PHE A 5 -15.66 -15.74 -6.25
N ARG A 6 -16.80 -16.42 -6.17
CA ARG A 6 -18.12 -15.85 -5.81
C ARG A 6 -18.59 -16.29 -4.41
N THR A 7 -17.80 -17.12 -3.74
CA THR A 7 -18.10 -17.73 -2.43
C THR A 7 -16.86 -17.70 -1.53
N THR A 8 -16.98 -18.20 -0.30
CA THR A 8 -15.86 -18.27 0.64
C THR A 8 -14.77 -19.23 0.16
N SER A 9 -13.50 -18.81 0.14
CA SER A 9 -12.39 -19.68 -0.28
C SER A 9 -11.08 -19.44 0.46
N LYS A 10 -10.24 -20.48 0.55
CA LYS A 10 -8.87 -20.44 1.11
C LYS A 10 -7.88 -21.16 0.19
N PRO A 11 -7.65 -20.67 -1.04
CA PRO A 11 -6.73 -21.33 -1.97
C PRO A 11 -5.28 -21.09 -1.56
N CYS A 12 -4.48 -22.15 -1.45
CA CYS A 12 -3.02 -22.05 -1.48
C CYS A 12 -2.55 -22.36 -2.90
N THR A 13 -1.60 -21.60 -3.44
CA THR A 13 -1.11 -21.80 -4.81
C THR A 13 0.35 -21.40 -4.91
N GLU A 14 1.16 -22.33 -5.39
CA GLU A 14 2.53 -22.08 -5.85
C GLU A 14 2.51 -22.03 -7.38
N ASN A 15 3.15 -21.04 -7.98
CA ASN A 15 3.21 -20.90 -9.44
C ASN A 15 4.50 -20.21 -9.86
N LYS A 16 4.95 -20.50 -11.08
CA LYS A 16 6.07 -19.77 -11.70
C LYS A 16 5.62 -18.76 -12.77
N GLY A 17 4.31 -18.66 -13.02
CA GLY A 17 3.73 -17.80 -14.03
C GLY A 17 2.63 -16.91 -13.48
N LYS A 18 2.02 -16.10 -14.36
CA LYS A 18 0.99 -15.12 -13.97
C LYS A 18 -0.21 -15.72 -13.22
N ILE A 19 -0.56 -15.09 -12.09
CA ILE A 19 -1.75 -15.42 -11.29
C ILE A 19 -2.73 -14.24 -11.27
N LEU A 20 -4.01 -14.55 -11.48
CA LEU A 20 -5.09 -13.56 -11.37
C LEU A 20 -6.21 -14.07 -10.46
N TYR A 21 -6.42 -13.34 -9.36
CA TYR A 21 -7.54 -13.49 -8.45
C TYR A 21 -8.61 -12.44 -8.73
N LYS A 22 -9.81 -12.87 -9.13
CA LYS A 22 -10.99 -12.01 -9.20
C LYS A 22 -11.98 -12.41 -8.11
N LEU A 23 -12.30 -11.47 -7.22
CA LEU A 23 -13.29 -11.64 -6.17
C LEU A 23 -14.43 -10.65 -6.33
N PHE A 24 -15.66 -11.16 -6.31
CA PHE A 24 -16.88 -10.35 -6.34
C PHE A 24 -17.78 -10.77 -5.19
N ARG A 25 -18.10 -9.82 -4.28
CA ARG A 25 -19.00 -10.03 -3.13
C ARG A 25 -18.69 -11.32 -2.35
N ALA A 26 -17.40 -11.60 -2.19
CA ALA A 26 -16.90 -12.84 -1.62
C ALA A 26 -15.96 -12.57 -0.45
N THR A 27 -15.70 -13.62 0.33
CA THR A 27 -14.66 -13.62 1.37
C THR A 27 -13.55 -14.59 1.00
N SER A 28 -12.30 -14.17 0.96
CA SER A 28 -11.18 -15.11 0.69
C SER A 28 -9.98 -14.92 1.59
N LYS A 29 -9.20 -15.98 1.75
CA LYS A 29 -7.87 -15.93 2.37
C LYS A 29 -6.87 -16.71 1.50
N PRO A 30 -6.47 -16.17 0.34
CA PRO A 30 -5.52 -16.84 -0.53
C PRO A 30 -4.11 -16.76 0.06
N CYS A 31 -3.36 -17.85 -0.07
CA CYS A 31 -1.92 -17.88 0.16
C CYS A 31 -1.24 -18.16 -1.17
N THR A 32 -0.25 -17.37 -1.54
CA THR A 32 0.37 -17.46 -2.87
C THR A 32 1.87 -17.27 -2.78
N GLU A 33 2.61 -18.19 -3.39
CA GLU A 33 4.03 -18.05 -3.68
C GLU A 33 4.19 -17.99 -5.21
N ASN A 34 4.94 -17.01 -5.70
CA ASN A 34 5.09 -16.80 -7.14
C ASN A 34 6.40 -16.10 -7.52
N GLU A 35 6.85 -16.30 -8.76
CA GLU A 35 8.10 -15.67 -9.25
C GLU A 35 7.85 -14.48 -10.19
N GLU A 36 6.66 -14.38 -10.79
CA GLU A 36 6.32 -13.35 -11.79
C GLU A 36 5.26 -12.33 -11.29
N GLU A 37 4.07 -12.34 -11.90
CA GLU A 37 3.01 -11.33 -11.72
C GLU A 37 1.82 -11.91 -10.95
N ILE A 38 1.42 -11.24 -9.87
CA ILE A 38 0.17 -11.52 -9.15
C ILE A 38 -0.77 -10.32 -9.24
N LEU A 39 -1.99 -10.57 -9.71
CA LEU A 39 -3.05 -9.56 -9.79
C LEU A 39 -4.26 -9.94 -8.94
N TYR A 40 -4.55 -9.11 -7.93
CA TYR A 40 -5.75 -9.19 -7.12
C TYR A 40 -6.76 -8.12 -7.55
N LYS A 41 -7.95 -8.53 -7.98
CA LYS A 41 -9.09 -7.63 -8.28
C LYS A 41 -10.26 -7.96 -7.37
N LEU A 42 -10.58 -7.06 -6.44
CA LEU A 42 -11.60 -7.22 -5.42
C LEU A 42 -12.72 -6.20 -5.58
N PHE A 43 -13.96 -6.66 -5.67
CA PHE A 43 -15.15 -5.82 -5.82
C PHE A 43 -16.18 -6.18 -4.76
N GLY A 44 -16.45 -5.26 -3.82
CA GLY A 44 -17.41 -5.51 -2.74
C GLY A 44 -17.02 -6.70 -1.86
N ALA A 45 -15.73 -7.04 -1.81
CA ALA A 45 -15.22 -8.27 -1.24
C ALA A 45 -14.42 -8.02 0.04
N THR A 46 -14.28 -9.05 0.86
CA THR A 46 -13.37 -9.09 1.99
C THR A 46 -12.25 -10.08 1.71
N SER A 47 -10.98 -9.67 1.82
CA SER A 47 -9.88 -10.62 1.63
C SER A 47 -8.77 -10.46 2.64
N LYS A 48 -8.07 -11.57 2.89
CA LYS A 48 -6.85 -11.59 3.69
C LYS A 48 -5.76 -12.37 2.96
N PRO A 49 -5.19 -11.83 1.86
CA PRO A 49 -4.15 -12.52 1.12
C PRO A 49 -2.83 -12.50 1.90
N CYS A 50 -2.14 -13.64 1.89
CA CYS A 50 -0.74 -13.75 2.25
C CYS A 50 0.05 -14.09 0.97
N THR A 51 1.09 -13.33 0.65
CA THR A 51 1.76 -13.47 -0.65
C THR A 51 3.26 -13.28 -0.51
N GLU A 52 4.01 -14.22 -1.05
CA GLU A 52 5.44 -14.10 -1.31
C GLU A 52 5.65 -14.03 -2.83
N ASN A 53 6.38 -13.04 -3.31
CA ASN A 53 6.60 -12.89 -4.75
C ASN A 53 7.96 -12.28 -5.10
N LYS A 54 8.57 -12.70 -6.20
CA LYS A 54 9.81 -12.09 -6.68
C LYS A 54 9.60 -10.97 -7.70
N GLY A 55 8.48 -10.99 -8.43
CA GLY A 55 8.16 -10.01 -9.48
C GLY A 55 7.19 -8.89 -9.04
N GLU A 56 6.10 -8.73 -9.79
CA GLU A 56 5.12 -7.66 -9.56
C GLU A 56 3.86 -8.13 -8.86
N ILE A 57 3.39 -7.38 -7.87
CA ILE A 57 2.08 -7.58 -7.24
C ILE A 57 1.21 -6.34 -7.44
N LEU A 58 -0.01 -6.56 -7.95
CA LEU A 58 -1.00 -5.51 -8.14
C LEU A 58 -2.30 -5.82 -7.39
N TYR A 59 -2.60 -4.99 -6.40
CA TYR A 59 -3.87 -5.01 -5.67
C TYR A 59 -4.81 -3.92 -6.20
N LYS A 60 -5.95 -4.31 -6.77
CA LYS A 60 -7.04 -3.42 -7.20
C LYS A 60 -8.28 -3.69 -6.35
N LEU A 61 -8.59 -2.77 -5.44
CA LEU A 61 -9.69 -2.88 -4.49
C LEU A 61 -10.74 -1.82 -4.79
N PHE A 62 -11.97 -2.24 -5.02
CA PHE A 62 -13.13 -1.38 -5.23
C PHE A 62 -14.22 -1.71 -4.21
N ARG A 63 -14.55 -0.73 -3.35
CA ARG A 63 -15.54 -0.91 -2.25
C ARG A 63 -15.28 -2.20 -1.46
N ALA A 64 -14.01 -2.50 -1.22
CA ALA A 64 -13.56 -3.76 -0.65
C ALA A 64 -12.84 -3.52 0.68
N THR A 65 -12.76 -4.57 1.49
CA THR A 65 -11.97 -4.59 2.72
C THR A 65 -10.85 -5.61 2.57
N SER A 66 -9.62 -5.21 2.88
CA SER A 66 -8.48 -6.14 2.83
C SER A 66 -7.53 -6.00 4.00
N LYS A 67 -6.96 -7.13 4.44
CA LYS A 67 -5.80 -7.16 5.33
C LYS A 67 -4.74 -8.04 4.67
N THR A 68 -3.78 -7.42 4.01
CA THR A 68 -2.76 -8.12 3.21
C THR A 68 -1.47 -8.28 4.02
N CYS A 69 -0.84 -9.44 3.91
CA CYS A 69 0.55 -9.65 4.32
C CYS A 69 1.34 -9.99 3.05
N THR A 70 2.43 -9.26 2.80
CA THR A 70 3.17 -9.42 1.55
C THR A 70 4.66 -9.26 1.77
N GLU A 71 5.42 -10.26 1.32
CA GLU A 71 6.87 -10.17 1.13
C GLU A 71 7.15 -10.15 -0.37
N ASN A 72 7.93 -9.18 -0.84
CA ASN A 72 8.19 -9.06 -2.28
C ASN A 72 9.58 -8.50 -2.59
N LYS A 73 10.20 -8.99 -3.66
CA LYS A 73 11.51 -8.48 -4.11
C LYS A 73 11.42 -7.48 -5.26
N GLY A 74 10.27 -7.36 -5.92
CA GLY A 74 10.04 -6.44 -7.03
C GLY A 74 9.11 -5.28 -6.68
N LYS A 75 8.08 -5.08 -7.51
CA LYS A 75 7.17 -3.94 -7.41
C LYS A 75 5.84 -4.33 -6.76
N ILE A 76 5.36 -3.52 -5.82
CA ILE A 76 3.99 -3.62 -5.30
C ILE A 76 3.18 -2.37 -5.64
N LEU A 77 1.98 -2.57 -6.18
CA LEU A 77 1.03 -1.51 -6.50
C LEU A 77 -0.32 -1.74 -5.85
N TYR A 78 -0.68 -0.88 -4.90
CA TYR A 78 -2.00 -0.83 -4.30
C TYR A 78 -2.86 0.27 -4.95
N LYS A 79 -4.00 -0.09 -5.53
CA LYS A 79 -5.02 0.82 -6.07
C LYS A 79 -6.34 0.62 -5.31
N LEU A 80 -6.71 1.61 -4.51
CA LEU A 80 -7.87 1.55 -3.61
C LEU A 80 -8.90 2.61 -3.97
N PHE A 81 -10.13 2.18 -4.22
CA PHE A 81 -11.26 3.04 -4.58
C PHE A 81 -12.44 2.77 -3.66
N GLY A 82 -12.77 3.73 -2.78
CA GLY A 82 -13.85 3.51 -1.81
C GLY A 82 -13.59 2.35 -0.86
N ALA A 83 -12.32 1.98 -0.64
CA ALA A 83 -11.92 0.74 0.00
C ALA A 83 -11.25 1.00 1.35
N THR A 84 -11.25 -0.04 2.19
CA THR A 84 -10.49 -0.07 3.44
C THR A 84 -9.40 -1.12 3.35
N SER A 85 -8.15 -0.76 3.62
CA SER A 85 -7.04 -1.72 3.60
C SER A 85 -6.11 -1.60 4.80
N LYS A 86 -5.54 -2.73 5.17
CA LYS A 86 -4.52 -2.85 6.23
C LYS A 86 -3.34 -3.70 5.72
N PRO A 87 -2.49 -3.15 4.83
CA PRO A 87 -1.35 -3.88 4.31
C PRO A 87 -0.20 -3.88 5.33
N CYS A 88 0.36 -5.06 5.55
CA CYS A 88 1.67 -5.27 6.15
C CYS A 88 2.59 -5.75 5.03
N THR A 89 3.68 -5.03 4.77
CA THR A 89 4.51 -5.28 3.59
C THR A 89 5.98 -5.14 3.92
N GLU A 90 6.75 -6.17 3.57
CA GLU A 90 8.21 -6.12 3.48
C GLU A 90 8.57 -6.18 1.98
N ASN A 91 9.37 -5.22 1.51
CA ASN A 91 9.68 -5.15 0.09
C ASN A 91 11.10 -4.65 -0.19
N LYS A 92 11.80 -5.31 -1.10
CA LYS A 92 13.15 -4.87 -1.51
C LYS A 92 13.17 -3.95 -2.73
N GLY A 93 12.02 -3.70 -3.35
CA GLY A 93 11.89 -2.83 -4.53
C GLY A 93 11.01 -1.60 -4.30
N GLU A 94 10.17 -1.28 -5.29
CA GLU A 94 9.24 -0.14 -5.22
C GLU A 94 7.87 -0.49 -4.64
N ILE A 95 7.32 0.38 -3.80
CA ILE A 95 5.91 0.33 -3.37
C ILE A 95 5.15 1.59 -3.78
N LEU A 96 4.00 1.41 -4.42
CA LEU A 96 3.10 2.49 -4.81
C LEU A 96 1.70 2.31 -4.25
N TYR A 97 1.30 3.23 -3.37
CA TYR A 97 -0.06 3.35 -2.85
C TYR A 97 -0.84 4.44 -3.60
N LYS A 98 -1.95 4.07 -4.24
CA LYS A 98 -2.91 4.98 -4.88
C LYS A 98 -4.27 4.85 -4.21
N LEU A 99 -4.66 5.84 -3.42
CA LEU A 99 -5.87 5.85 -2.63
C LEU A 99 -6.83 6.93 -3.13
N PHE A 100 -8.05 6.54 -3.48
CA PHE A 100 -9.13 7.43 -3.87
C PHE A 100 -10.36 7.19 -3.00
N ARG A 101 -10.77 8.19 -2.22
CA ARG A 101 -11.90 8.06 -1.28
C ARG A 101 -11.78 6.81 -0.40
N ALA A 102 -10.57 6.52 0.05
CA ALA A 102 -10.22 5.26 0.68
C ALA A 102 -9.58 5.52 2.05
N THR A 103 -9.60 4.47 2.88
CA THR A 103 -8.95 4.45 4.19
C THR A 103 -7.89 3.37 4.21
N SER A 104 -6.67 3.70 4.64
CA SER A 104 -5.60 2.72 4.79
C SER A 104 -4.91 2.83 6.15
N LYS A 105 -4.49 1.69 6.69
CA LYS A 105 -3.52 1.60 7.80
C LYS A 105 -2.38 0.68 7.37
N SER A 106 -1.27 1.24 6.91
CA SER A 106 -0.12 0.46 6.40
C SER A 106 1.01 0.36 7.42
N CYS A 107 1.62 -0.82 7.49
CA CYS A 107 2.95 -1.03 8.07
C CYS A 107 3.86 -1.50 6.94
N THR A 108 4.98 -0.83 6.73
CA THR A 108 5.84 -1.08 5.57
C THR A 108 7.30 -0.97 5.95
N GLU A 109 8.05 -2.01 5.63
CA GLU A 109 9.51 -2.00 5.60
C GLU A 109 9.95 -2.07 4.13
N ASN A 110 10.81 -1.16 3.71
CA ASN A 110 11.24 -1.08 2.31
C ASN A 110 12.68 -0.62 2.16
N GLU A 111 13.38 -1.14 1.15
CA GLU A 111 14.78 -0.75 0.92
C GLU A 111 14.93 0.40 -0.09
N GLU A 112 14.01 0.55 -1.04
CA GLU A 112 14.09 1.53 -2.13
C GLU A 112 13.04 2.66 -2.03
N GLU A 113 12.10 2.76 -2.98
CA GLU A 113 11.13 3.85 -3.09
C GLU A 113 9.74 3.46 -2.55
N ILE A 114 9.16 4.34 -1.74
CA ILE A 114 7.73 4.30 -1.40
C ILE A 114 7.03 5.58 -1.88
N LEU A 115 5.99 5.41 -2.68
CA LEU A 115 5.16 6.50 -3.18
C LEU A 115 3.71 6.38 -2.70
N TYR A 116 3.28 7.36 -1.91
CA TYR A 116 1.90 7.53 -1.47
C TYR A 116 1.18 8.61 -2.30
N LYS A 117 0.13 8.25 -3.02
CA LYS A 117 -0.78 9.16 -3.74
C LYS A 117 -2.18 9.07 -3.15
N LEU A 118 -2.58 10.09 -2.40
CA LEU A 118 -3.85 10.14 -1.66
C LEU A 118 -4.74 11.23 -2.22
N PHE A 119 -5.96 10.86 -2.63
CA PHE A 119 -6.98 11.78 -3.09
C PHE A 119 -8.26 11.58 -2.28
N ARG A 120 -8.69 12.61 -1.54
CA ARG A 120 -9.86 12.54 -0.65
C ARG A 120 -9.83 11.31 0.26
N ALA A 121 -8.65 10.99 0.76
CA ALA A 121 -8.37 9.73 1.46
C ALA A 121 -7.87 9.99 2.88
N THR A 122 -7.95 8.97 3.71
CA THR A 122 -7.36 8.95 5.05
C THR A 122 -6.33 7.83 5.13
N SER A 123 -5.13 8.15 5.60
CA SER A 123 -4.08 7.15 5.79
C SER A 123 -3.46 7.26 7.17
N LYS A 124 -3.12 6.10 7.74
CA LYS A 124 -2.14 5.97 8.82
C LYS A 124 -1.02 5.06 8.32
N SER A 125 0.22 5.52 8.35
CA SER A 125 1.37 4.70 7.94
C SER A 125 2.42 4.64 9.03
N CYS A 126 2.95 3.44 9.27
CA CYS A 126 4.22 3.22 9.94
C CYS A 126 5.19 2.70 8.89
N THR A 127 6.34 3.36 8.74
CA THR A 127 7.26 3.06 7.64
C THR A 127 8.70 3.10 8.11
N GLU A 128 9.44 2.02 7.87
CA GLU A 128 10.89 1.99 7.90
C GLU A 128 11.37 1.93 6.45
N ASN A 129 12.27 2.84 6.06
CA ASN A 129 12.75 2.88 4.69
C ASN A 129 14.21 3.33 4.58
N LYS A 130 14.97 2.66 3.72
CA LYS A 130 16.38 3.05 3.47
C LYS A 130 16.52 4.06 2.32
N GLY A 131 15.61 4.06 1.34
CA GLY A 131 15.65 4.93 0.17
C GLY A 131 14.76 6.18 0.24
N GLU A 132 13.94 6.40 -0.79
CA GLU A 132 13.09 7.59 -0.93
C GLU A 132 11.64 7.34 -0.53
N ILE A 133 11.03 8.30 0.17
CA ILE A 133 9.58 8.32 0.42
C ILE A 133 8.97 9.58 -0.15
N LEU A 134 7.95 9.43 -0.98
CA LEU A 134 7.19 10.54 -1.56
C LEU A 134 5.71 10.46 -1.18
N TYR A 135 5.24 11.49 -0.49
CA TYR A 135 3.84 11.69 -0.15
C TYR A 135 3.22 12.77 -1.05
N LYS A 136 2.18 12.42 -1.81
CA LYS A 136 1.35 13.34 -2.61
C LYS A 136 -0.08 13.29 -2.10
N LEU A 137 -0.50 14.33 -1.38
CA LEU A 137 -1.79 14.42 -0.70
C LEU A 137 -2.64 15.52 -1.32
N PHE A 138 -3.85 15.17 -1.76
CA PHE A 138 -4.84 16.11 -2.27
C PHE A 138 -6.16 15.94 -1.53
N ARG A 139 -6.58 16.99 -0.81
CA ARG A 139 -7.80 16.96 0.03
C ARG A 139 -7.82 15.74 0.95
N ALA A 140 -6.68 15.39 1.52
CA ALA A 140 -6.46 14.14 2.24
C ALA A 140 -5.96 14.42 3.66
N THR A 141 -6.12 13.41 4.52
CA THR A 141 -5.62 13.41 5.89
C THR A 141 -4.62 12.27 6.05
N SER A 142 -3.43 12.56 6.55
CA SER A 142 -2.41 11.55 6.82
C SER A 142 -1.87 11.65 8.24
N LYS A 143 -1.62 10.50 8.86
CA LYS A 143 -0.76 10.39 10.03
C LYS A 143 0.36 9.41 9.71
N SER A 144 1.61 9.83 9.77
CA SER A 144 2.75 8.95 9.50
C SER A 144 3.73 8.92 10.67
N CYS A 145 4.21 7.72 11.00
CA CYS A 145 5.42 7.49 11.78
C CYS A 145 6.46 6.91 10.83
N THR A 146 7.64 7.51 10.74
CA THR A 146 8.63 7.13 9.73
C THR A 146 10.03 7.13 10.31
N GLU A 147 10.73 6.01 10.17
CA GLU A 147 12.19 5.95 10.27
C GLU A 147 12.75 5.88 8.84
N ASN A 148 13.64 6.80 8.47
CA ASN A 148 14.17 6.83 7.12
C ASN A 148 15.64 7.25 7.05
N LYS A 149 16.42 6.54 6.23
CA LYS A 149 17.85 6.87 6.03
C LYS A 149 18.10 7.72 4.78
N GLY A 150 17.12 7.80 3.86
CA GLY A 150 17.24 8.59 2.63
C GLY A 150 16.42 9.89 2.65
N LYS A 151 15.66 10.12 1.57
CA LYS A 151 14.93 11.37 1.34
C LYS A 151 13.44 11.20 1.56
N ILE A 152 12.82 12.16 2.24
CA ILE A 152 11.37 12.26 2.34
C ILE A 152 10.89 13.55 1.68
N LEU A 153 9.91 13.42 0.77
CA LEU A 153 9.27 14.57 0.13
C LEU A 153 7.75 14.53 0.35
N TYR A 154 7.24 15.61 0.91
CA TYR A 154 5.83 15.84 1.14
C TYR A 154 5.29 16.91 0.19
N LYS A 155 4.29 16.57 -0.63
CA LYS A 155 3.52 17.49 -1.48
C LYS A 155 2.06 17.50 -1.04
N LEU A 156 1.61 18.58 -0.42
CA LEU A 156 0.29 18.70 0.21
C LEU A 156 -0.52 19.81 -0.46
N PHE A 157 -1.71 19.45 -0.92
CA PHE A 157 -2.69 20.39 -1.48
C PHE A 157 -4.02 20.25 -0.74
N ARG A 158 -4.44 21.30 -0.04
CA ARG A 158 -5.68 21.28 0.77
C ARG A 158 -5.76 20.08 1.70
N ALA A 159 -4.61 19.69 2.27
CA ALA A 159 -4.44 18.45 3.01
C ALA A 159 -3.99 18.72 4.45
N THR A 160 -4.23 17.75 5.32
CA THR A 160 -3.73 17.75 6.69
C THR A 160 -2.78 16.59 6.89
N SER A 161 -1.64 16.85 7.50
CA SER A 161 -0.65 15.82 7.83
C SER A 161 -0.17 15.98 9.26
N LYS A 162 -0.05 14.87 9.98
CA LYS A 162 0.72 14.78 11.23
C LYS A 162 1.82 13.74 11.05
N THR A 163 3.07 14.15 11.17
CA THR A 163 4.23 13.30 10.91
C THR A 163 5.09 13.22 12.18
N CYS A 164 5.51 12.01 12.54
CA CYS A 164 6.59 11.78 13.49
C CYS A 164 7.71 11.09 12.71
N THR A 165 8.89 11.68 12.64
CA THR A 165 9.93 11.22 11.72
C THR A 165 11.31 11.27 12.36
N GLU A 166 11.96 10.12 12.44
CA GLU A 166 13.41 10.02 12.61
C GLU A 166 14.02 9.88 11.22
N ASN A 167 14.86 10.83 10.80
CA ASN A 167 15.40 10.82 9.45
C ASN A 167 16.86 11.26 9.38
N LYS A 168 17.73 10.39 8.90
CA LYS A 168 19.16 10.67 8.74
C LYS A 168 19.51 11.39 7.43
N GLY A 169 18.55 11.56 6.52
CA GLY A 169 18.73 12.29 5.26
C GLY A 169 17.97 13.61 5.19
N LYS A 170 17.34 13.90 4.05
CA LYS A 170 16.64 15.18 3.80
C LYS A 170 15.12 15.03 3.88
N ILE A 171 14.45 15.97 4.54
CA ILE A 171 12.99 16.12 4.50
C ILE A 171 12.64 17.42 3.79
N LEU A 172 11.74 17.37 2.80
CA LEU A 172 11.23 18.55 2.10
C LEU A 172 9.70 18.59 2.11
N TYR A 173 9.14 19.78 2.33
CA TYR A 173 7.71 20.05 2.28
C TYR A 173 7.37 21.04 1.17
N LYS A 174 6.33 20.74 0.40
CA LYS A 174 5.66 21.64 -0.54
C LYS A 174 4.19 21.73 -0.16
N LEU A 175 3.79 22.85 0.45
CA LEU A 175 2.47 23.06 1.03
C LEU A 175 1.67 24.07 0.20
N PHE A 176 0.42 23.72 -0.12
CA PHE A 176 -0.53 24.65 -0.72
C PHE A 176 -1.88 24.54 -0.01
N ARG A 177 -2.25 25.60 0.72
CA ARG A 177 -3.48 25.64 1.55
C ARG A 177 -3.60 24.40 2.45
N ALA A 178 -2.49 23.97 3.04
CA ALA A 178 -2.37 22.72 3.77
C ALA A 178 -1.85 22.97 5.18
N ALA A 179 -2.19 22.07 6.11
CA ALA A 179 -1.66 22.08 7.47
C ALA A 179 -0.78 20.85 7.67
N SER A 180 0.43 21.07 8.19
CA SER A 180 1.35 19.99 8.54
C SER A 180 1.86 20.21 9.96
N LYS A 181 1.80 19.18 10.80
CA LYS A 181 2.45 19.14 12.11
C LYS A 181 3.50 18.05 12.09
N SER A 182 4.75 18.40 12.34
CA SER A 182 5.87 17.46 12.35
C SER A 182 6.52 17.41 13.73
N CYS A 183 6.83 16.20 14.17
CA CYS A 183 7.76 15.92 15.27
C CYS A 183 8.98 15.23 14.63
N THR A 184 10.17 15.77 14.84
CA THR A 184 11.42 15.19 14.34
C THR A 184 12.31 14.84 15.51
N TYR A 185 12.89 13.65 15.46
CA TYR A 185 13.88 13.14 16.41
C TYR A 185 15.22 12.98 15.71
#